data_AF-A0A074TAP8-F1
#
_entry.id   AF-A0A074TAP8-F1
#
_cell.length_a   1.000
_cell.length_b   1.000
_cell.length_c   1.000
_cell.angle_alpha   90.00
_cell.angle_beta   90.00
_cell.angle_gamma   90.00
#
_symmetry.space_group_name_H-M   'P 1'
#
loop_
_entity.id
_entity.type
_entity.pdbx_description
1 polymer ?
#
loop_
_entity_poly.entity_id
_entity_poly.type
_entity_poly.pdbx_seq_one_letter_code
_entity_poly.pdbx_strand_id
1 'polypeptide(L)'
;MTLGNLTLIALLAMSPAAVLAQDGPTFDCTKAESSAEKLICDDPELAALDRRLAERFAAAVKVAEGLDTGAEKTTKTLRAMQRGWISGRDECWKEPDLRACVETAYLRREAELVAEFTLEAPKSTVELICGDGARALTVDEFATELPGIRVEEGDHVEIGAQLSADTPGTYYLRGAGGIVLDDGTPRIQDAYGKETDCRISG
;
A
#
# COMPACT_ATOMS: atom_id res chain seq x y z
N MET A 1 -3.24 76.70 17.46
CA MET A 1 -4.18 75.92 16.62
C MET A 1 -3.47 74.64 16.21
N THR A 2 -4.07 73.52 16.59
CA THR A 2 -3.57 72.14 16.58
C THR A 2 -3.57 71.52 15.19
N LEU A 3 -2.52 70.78 14.83
CA LEU A 3 -2.56 69.80 13.73
C LEU A 3 -1.97 68.49 14.27
N GLY A 4 -2.86 67.54 14.56
CA GLY A 4 -2.51 66.19 14.98
C GLY A 4 -2.08 65.34 13.79
N ASN A 5 -0.93 64.68 13.92
CA ASN A 5 -0.47 63.68 12.96
C ASN A 5 -1.34 62.42 13.08
N LEU A 6 -2.10 62.11 12.02
CA LEU A 6 -2.74 60.81 11.86
C LEU A 6 -1.70 59.79 11.37
N THR A 7 -1.31 58.87 12.25
CA THR A 7 -0.57 57.66 11.88
C THR A 7 -1.53 56.67 11.23
N LEU A 8 -1.39 56.44 9.92
CA LEU A 8 -2.17 55.46 9.17
C LEU A 8 -1.55 54.07 9.37
N ILE A 9 -2.15 53.23 10.22
CA ILE A 9 -1.76 51.82 10.36
C ILE A 9 -2.40 51.05 9.20
N ALA A 10 -1.59 50.69 8.19
CA ALA A 10 -2.00 49.78 7.13
C ALA A 10 -2.08 48.35 7.69
N LEU A 11 -3.29 47.85 7.94
CA LEU A 11 -3.51 46.42 8.17
C LEU A 11 -3.29 45.68 6.84
N LEU A 12 -2.17 44.96 6.72
CA LEU A 12 -2.05 43.89 5.73
C LEU A 12 -3.03 42.78 6.11
N ALA A 13 -4.13 42.69 5.37
CA ALA A 13 -5.01 41.52 5.42
C ALA A 13 -4.26 40.33 4.81
N MET A 14 -3.71 39.46 5.64
CA MET A 14 -3.29 38.12 5.22
C MET A 14 -4.56 37.31 4.94
N SER A 15 -5.00 37.30 3.68
CA SER A 15 -6.06 36.39 3.25
C SER A 15 -5.57 34.94 3.37
N PRO A 16 -6.29 34.06 4.10
CA PRO A 16 -5.97 32.64 4.08
C PRO A 16 -6.24 32.12 2.67
N ALA A 17 -5.22 31.58 2.02
CA ALA A 17 -5.42 30.80 0.80
C ALA A 17 -6.27 29.59 1.18
N ALA A 18 -7.53 29.56 0.72
CA ALA A 18 -8.33 28.36 0.77
C ALA A 18 -7.62 27.31 -0.09
N VAL A 19 -6.99 26.33 0.57
CA VAL A 19 -6.55 25.11 -0.09
C VAL A 19 -7.83 24.43 -0.56
N LEU A 20 -8.14 24.52 -1.86
CA LEU A 20 -9.20 23.72 -2.45
C LEU A 20 -8.79 22.26 -2.24
N ALA A 21 -9.55 21.54 -1.42
CA ALA A 21 -9.40 20.10 -1.33
C ALA A 21 -9.58 19.54 -2.75
N GLN A 22 -8.72 18.62 -3.16
CA GLN A 22 -8.92 17.93 -4.43
C GLN A 22 -10.16 17.04 -4.25
N ASP A 23 -11.29 17.47 -4.80
CA ASP A 23 -12.62 16.90 -4.54
C ASP A 23 -12.87 15.52 -5.21
N GLY A 24 -11.86 14.91 -5.85
CA GLY A 24 -12.04 13.64 -6.58
C GLY A 24 -10.76 12.80 -6.73
N PRO A 25 -10.88 11.60 -7.33
CA PRO A 25 -9.75 10.70 -7.56
C PRO A 25 -8.78 11.25 -8.63
N THR A 26 -7.73 10.49 -8.91
CA THR A 26 -6.68 10.82 -9.90
C THR A 26 -7.10 10.60 -11.34
N PHE A 27 -8.28 10.04 -11.59
CA PHE A 27 -8.86 9.84 -12.91
C PHE A 27 -10.11 10.71 -13.13
N ASP A 28 -10.49 10.86 -14.41
CA ASP A 28 -11.64 11.66 -14.83
C ASP A 28 -12.95 10.91 -14.57
N CYS A 29 -13.72 11.33 -13.57
CA CYS A 29 -14.99 10.71 -13.20
C CYS A 29 -16.04 10.72 -14.32
N THR A 30 -15.94 11.60 -15.31
CA THR A 30 -16.84 11.59 -16.47
C THR A 30 -16.59 10.40 -17.40
N LYS A 31 -15.45 9.72 -17.23
CA LYS A 31 -15.03 8.53 -17.98
C LYS A 31 -15.07 7.25 -17.16
N ALA A 32 -15.62 7.29 -15.94
CA ALA A 32 -15.76 6.11 -15.10
C ALA A 32 -16.71 5.09 -15.75
N GLU A 33 -16.19 3.89 -16.03
CA GLU A 33 -16.94 2.81 -16.67
C GLU A 33 -17.34 1.75 -15.64
N SER A 34 -16.39 1.36 -14.77
CA SER A 34 -16.57 0.27 -13.81
C SER A 34 -17.43 0.68 -12.60
N SER A 35 -18.05 -0.30 -11.93
CA SER A 35 -18.77 -0.04 -10.67
C SER A 35 -17.84 0.49 -9.59
N ALA A 36 -16.58 0.04 -9.56
CA ALA A 36 -15.57 0.52 -8.64
C ALA A 36 -15.20 1.98 -8.94
N GLU A 37 -14.96 2.35 -10.20
CA GLU A 37 -14.63 3.73 -10.59
C GLU A 37 -15.74 4.72 -10.22
N LYS A 38 -17.00 4.36 -10.50
CA LYS A 38 -18.16 5.19 -10.12
C LYS A 38 -18.24 5.36 -8.62
N LEU A 39 -18.07 4.27 -7.86
CA LEU A 39 -18.05 4.33 -6.41
C LEU A 39 -16.93 5.23 -5.89
N ILE A 40 -15.71 5.12 -6.42
CA ILE A 40 -14.57 5.96 -6.04
C ILE A 40 -14.85 7.44 -6.32
N CYS A 41 -15.57 7.75 -7.40
CA CYS A 41 -15.97 9.12 -7.73
C CYS A 41 -16.99 9.72 -6.77
N ASP A 42 -17.91 8.90 -6.25
CA ASP A 42 -18.98 9.34 -5.34
C ASP A 42 -18.57 9.29 -3.86
N ASP A 43 -17.44 8.66 -3.55
CA ASP A 43 -16.98 8.38 -2.19
C ASP A 43 -15.67 9.12 -1.86
N PRO A 44 -15.71 10.16 -1.00
CA PRO A 44 -14.54 10.98 -0.70
C PRO A 44 -13.37 10.23 -0.06
N GLU A 45 -13.65 9.17 0.71
CA GLU A 45 -12.61 8.38 1.38
C GLU A 45 -11.89 7.49 0.37
N LEU A 46 -12.63 6.83 -0.54
CA LEU A 46 -12.02 6.05 -1.62
C LEU A 46 -11.27 6.94 -2.62
N ALA A 47 -11.77 8.14 -2.91
CA ALA A 47 -11.04 9.12 -3.71
C ALA A 47 -9.72 9.54 -3.04
N ALA A 48 -9.69 9.66 -1.71
CA ALA A 48 -8.46 9.92 -0.97
C ALA A 48 -7.49 8.74 -1.02
N LEU A 49 -7.98 7.51 -0.89
CA LEU A 49 -7.17 6.30 -1.08
C LEU A 49 -6.56 6.22 -2.48
N ASP A 50 -7.32 6.58 -3.51
CA ASP A 50 -6.84 6.61 -4.90
C ASP A 50 -5.66 7.59 -5.07
N ARG A 51 -5.78 8.81 -4.54
CA ARG A 51 -4.69 9.79 -4.56
C ARG A 51 -3.46 9.31 -3.79
N ARG A 52 -3.67 8.78 -2.57
CA ARG A 52 -2.60 8.23 -1.75
C ARG A 52 -1.86 7.11 -2.48
N LEU A 53 -2.59 6.18 -3.10
CA LEU A 53 -1.99 5.10 -3.86
C LEU A 53 -1.20 5.60 -5.07
N ALA A 54 -1.67 6.63 -5.77
CA ALA A 54 -0.95 7.24 -6.87
C ALA A 54 0.39 7.85 -6.43
N GLU A 55 0.44 8.47 -5.24
CA GLU A 55 1.70 8.97 -4.65
C GLU A 55 2.68 7.83 -4.35
N ARG A 56 2.19 6.74 -3.73
CA ARG A 56 3.01 5.54 -3.45
C ARG A 56 3.53 4.90 -4.73
N PHE A 57 2.68 4.81 -5.75
CA PHE A 57 3.07 4.27 -7.05
C PHE A 57 4.13 5.13 -7.73
N ALA A 58 4.01 6.46 -7.67
CA ALA A 58 5.02 7.37 -8.20
C ALA A 58 6.38 7.22 -7.46
N ALA A 59 6.35 7.04 -6.14
CA ALA A 59 7.54 6.76 -5.35
C ALA A 59 8.19 5.41 -5.73
N ALA A 60 7.40 4.35 -5.88
CA ALA A 60 7.86 3.04 -6.34
C ALA A 60 8.48 3.10 -7.74
N VAL A 61 7.86 3.84 -8.67
CA VAL A 61 8.42 4.08 -10.01
C VAL A 61 9.77 4.78 -9.91
N LYS A 62 9.91 5.80 -9.06
CA LYS A 62 11.19 6.50 -8.87
C LYS A 62 12.28 5.57 -8.33
N VAL A 63 11.96 4.69 -7.39
CA VAL A 63 12.89 3.68 -6.89
C VAL A 63 13.28 2.72 -8.03
N ALA A 64 12.31 2.21 -8.78
CA ALA A 64 12.55 1.30 -9.90
C ALA A 64 13.42 1.92 -11.00
N GLU A 65 13.19 3.19 -11.35
CA GLU A 65 13.96 3.94 -12.35
C GLU A 65 15.38 4.26 -11.87
N GLY A 66 15.61 4.28 -10.55
CA GLY A 66 16.91 4.56 -9.93
C GLY A 66 17.82 3.33 -9.69
N LEU A 67 17.39 2.12 -10.08
CA LEU A 67 18.19 0.90 -9.88
C LEU A 67 19.44 0.88 -10.78
N ASP A 68 20.59 0.49 -10.22
CA ASP A 68 21.85 0.35 -10.99
C ASP A 68 21.74 -0.71 -12.10
N THR A 69 21.01 -1.79 -11.83
CA THR A 69 20.78 -2.87 -12.78
C THR A 69 19.30 -3.20 -12.88
N GLY A 70 18.79 -3.38 -14.10
CA GLY A 70 17.42 -3.84 -14.34
C GLY A 70 16.34 -2.76 -14.23
N ALA A 71 16.68 -1.47 -14.08
CA ALA A 71 15.72 -0.37 -13.92
C ALA A 71 14.59 -0.38 -14.96
N GLU A 72 14.91 -0.51 -16.25
CA GLU A 72 13.90 -0.55 -17.33
C GLU A 72 12.93 -1.73 -17.16
N LYS A 73 13.47 -2.93 -16.91
CA LYS A 73 12.68 -4.15 -16.72
C LYS A 73 11.77 -4.01 -15.49
N THR A 74 12.33 -3.59 -14.35
CA THR A 74 11.58 -3.42 -13.10
C THR A 74 10.48 -2.37 -13.26
N THR A 75 10.79 -1.22 -13.85
CA THR A 75 9.81 -0.15 -14.10
C THR A 75 8.69 -0.63 -15.02
N LYS A 76 9.02 -1.35 -16.10
CA LYS A 76 8.03 -1.91 -17.03
C LYS A 76 7.12 -2.92 -16.34
N THR A 77 7.70 -3.82 -15.53
CA THR A 77 6.96 -4.81 -14.74
C THR A 77 6.04 -4.12 -13.74
N LEU A 78 6.54 -3.16 -12.95
CA LEU A 78 5.76 -2.38 -11.99
C LEU A 78 4.55 -1.70 -12.65
N ARG A 79 4.76 -1.04 -13.78
CA ARG A 79 3.66 -0.40 -14.53
C ARG A 79 2.65 -1.42 -15.06
N ALA A 80 3.10 -2.61 -15.47
CA ALA A 80 2.21 -3.68 -15.91
C ALA A 80 1.39 -4.27 -14.75
N MET A 81 2.02 -4.52 -13.60
CA MET A 81 1.34 -4.98 -12.39
C MET A 81 0.33 -3.96 -11.89
N GLN A 82 0.63 -2.66 -11.98
CA GLN A 82 -0.33 -1.62 -11.61
C GLN A 82 -1.58 -1.64 -12.50
N ARG A 83 -1.42 -1.82 -13.82
CA ARG A 83 -2.58 -1.98 -14.73
C ARG A 83 -3.38 -3.24 -14.41
N GLY A 84 -2.70 -4.35 -14.15
CA GLY A 84 -3.35 -5.60 -13.73
C GLY A 84 -4.12 -5.45 -12.42
N TRP A 85 -3.57 -4.71 -11.45
CA TRP A 85 -4.25 -4.38 -10.21
C TRP A 85 -5.51 -3.53 -10.43
N ILE A 86 -5.48 -2.52 -11.30
CA ILE A 86 -6.67 -1.73 -11.66
C ILE A 86 -7.78 -2.65 -12.19
N SER A 87 -7.45 -3.54 -13.12
CA SER A 87 -8.41 -4.53 -13.61
C SER A 87 -8.95 -5.44 -12.51
N GLY A 88 -8.10 -5.87 -11.57
CA GLY A 88 -8.52 -6.67 -10.41
C GLY A 88 -9.46 -5.92 -9.46
N ARG A 89 -9.17 -4.65 -9.15
CA ARG A 89 -10.05 -3.76 -8.36
C ARG A 89 -11.42 -3.62 -9.02
N ASP A 90 -11.44 -3.46 -10.34
CA ASP A 90 -12.69 -3.29 -11.08
C ASP A 90 -13.58 -4.55 -11.03
N GLU A 91 -13.03 -5.73 -10.72
CA GLU A 91 -13.79 -6.97 -10.52
C GLU A 91 -14.53 -7.04 -9.17
N CYS A 92 -14.37 -6.04 -8.29
CA CYS A 92 -15.10 -5.96 -7.02
C CYS A 92 -16.63 -5.95 -7.17
N TRP A 93 -17.17 -5.75 -8.38
CA TRP A 93 -18.61 -5.92 -8.66
C TRP A 93 -19.12 -7.35 -8.37
N LYS A 94 -18.22 -8.33 -8.30
CA LYS A 94 -18.53 -9.73 -7.97
C LYS A 94 -18.71 -9.96 -6.47
N GLU A 95 -18.18 -9.07 -5.64
CA GLU A 95 -18.24 -9.21 -4.19
C GLU A 95 -19.58 -8.72 -3.63
N PRO A 96 -20.08 -9.31 -2.52
CA PRO A 96 -21.31 -8.86 -1.88
C PRO A 96 -21.25 -7.41 -1.39
N ASP A 97 -20.06 -6.98 -0.93
CA ASP A 97 -19.79 -5.61 -0.47
C ASP A 97 -18.76 -4.95 -1.40
N LEU A 98 -19.27 -4.19 -2.37
CA LEU A 98 -18.46 -3.47 -3.35
C LEU A 98 -17.50 -2.47 -2.68
N ARG A 99 -17.97 -1.72 -1.66
CA ARG A 99 -17.15 -0.69 -1.01
C ARG A 99 -16.00 -1.32 -0.24
N ALA A 100 -16.29 -2.32 0.59
CA ALA A 100 -15.27 -3.02 1.36
C ALA A 100 -14.23 -3.70 0.45
N CYS A 101 -14.66 -4.27 -0.68
CA CYS A 101 -13.74 -4.85 -1.67
C CYS A 101 -12.81 -3.79 -2.28
N VAL A 102 -13.35 -2.65 -2.72
CA VAL A 102 -12.57 -1.58 -3.33
C VAL A 102 -11.57 -0.99 -2.32
N GLU A 103 -12.01 -0.70 -1.10
CA GLU A 103 -11.16 -0.24 -0.01
C GLU A 103 -10.01 -1.21 0.25
N THR A 104 -10.32 -2.49 0.46
CA THR A 104 -9.30 -3.53 0.70
C THR A 104 -8.32 -3.65 -0.48
N ALA A 105 -8.80 -3.51 -1.72
CA ALA A 105 -7.94 -3.54 -2.90
C ALA A 105 -6.95 -2.37 -2.93
N TYR A 106 -7.34 -1.17 -2.50
CA TYR A 106 -6.44 -0.02 -2.34
C TYR A 106 -5.42 -0.25 -1.22
N LEU A 107 -5.89 -0.61 -0.02
CA LEU A 107 -5.02 -0.78 1.15
C LEU A 107 -3.97 -1.88 0.92
N ARG A 108 -4.38 -3.01 0.34
CA ARG A 108 -3.47 -4.09 -0.03
C ARG A 108 -2.43 -3.64 -1.04
N ARG A 109 -2.82 -2.88 -2.07
CA ARG A 109 -1.87 -2.43 -3.09
C ARG A 109 -0.87 -1.41 -2.55
N GLU A 110 -1.30 -0.54 -1.65
CA GLU A 110 -0.39 0.35 -0.94
C GLU A 110 0.63 -0.44 -0.12
N ALA A 111 0.17 -1.39 0.70
CA ALA A 111 1.01 -2.26 1.52
C ALA A 111 2.07 -2.99 0.67
N GLU A 112 1.64 -3.56 -0.45
CA GLU A 112 2.50 -4.23 -1.41
C GLU A 112 3.56 -3.29 -2.02
N LEU A 113 3.18 -2.08 -2.45
CA LEU A 113 4.12 -1.13 -3.04
C LEU A 113 5.15 -0.66 -2.00
N VAL A 114 4.71 -0.42 -0.76
CA VAL A 114 5.59 -0.03 0.34
C VAL A 114 6.59 -1.13 0.66
N ALA A 115 6.14 -2.39 0.75
CA ALA A 115 7.00 -3.53 1.06
C ALA A 115 7.94 -3.92 -0.10
N GLU A 116 7.47 -3.91 -1.35
CA GLU A 116 8.26 -4.31 -2.52
C GLU A 116 9.41 -3.34 -2.82
N PHE A 117 9.15 -2.04 -2.67
CA PHE A 117 10.11 -0.97 -2.97
C PHE A 117 10.70 -0.32 -1.72
N THR A 118 10.40 -0.86 -0.53
CA THR A 118 10.85 -0.36 0.77
C THR A 118 10.68 1.16 0.87
N LEU A 119 9.46 1.62 0.59
CA LEU A 119 9.14 3.07 0.52
C LEU A 119 9.15 3.74 1.90
N GLU A 120 9.14 2.94 2.96
CA GLU A 120 9.20 3.32 4.35
C GLU A 120 10.18 2.39 5.08
N ALA A 121 10.61 2.76 6.29
CA ALA A 121 11.38 1.84 7.12
C ALA A 121 10.47 0.72 7.66
N PRO A 122 10.95 -0.53 7.76
CA PRO A 122 10.22 -1.58 8.46
C PRO A 122 9.91 -1.16 9.90
N LYS A 123 8.69 -1.44 10.36
CA LYS A 123 8.30 -1.32 11.77
C LYS A 123 9.00 -2.38 12.61
N SER A 124 9.18 -3.58 12.05
CA SER A 124 9.90 -4.68 12.68
C SER A 124 10.47 -5.62 11.64
N THR A 125 11.55 -6.30 12.00
CA THR A 125 12.17 -7.37 11.23
C THR A 125 12.20 -8.62 12.10
N VAL A 126 11.73 -9.74 11.57
CA VAL A 126 11.71 -11.04 12.25
C VAL A 126 12.46 -12.05 11.39
N GLU A 127 13.48 -12.67 11.97
CA GLU A 127 14.15 -13.81 11.34
C GLU A 127 13.45 -15.11 11.74
N LEU A 128 13.13 -15.95 10.75
CA LEU A 128 12.47 -17.23 10.97
C LEU A 128 13.30 -18.38 10.42
N ILE A 129 13.23 -19.51 11.13
CA ILE A 129 13.72 -20.80 10.66
C ILE A 129 12.51 -21.73 10.56
N CYS A 130 12.20 -22.18 9.34
CA CYS A 130 11.00 -22.96 9.03
C CYS A 130 11.31 -24.43 8.70
N GLY A 131 10.38 -25.31 9.07
CA GLY A 131 10.50 -26.75 8.95
C GLY A 131 11.64 -27.30 9.81
N ASP A 132 12.33 -28.34 9.33
CA ASP A 132 13.45 -28.98 10.02
C ASP A 132 14.77 -28.15 9.95
N GLY A 133 14.66 -26.82 9.88
CA GLY A 133 15.80 -25.91 9.75
C GLY A 133 16.29 -25.69 8.32
N ALA A 134 15.50 -26.11 7.31
CA ALA A 134 15.91 -26.07 5.91
C ALA A 134 15.70 -24.69 5.24
N ARG A 135 14.86 -23.83 5.84
CA ARG A 135 14.48 -22.53 5.27
C ARG A 135 14.73 -21.43 6.29
N ALA A 136 15.47 -20.42 5.89
CA ALA A 136 15.72 -19.22 6.67
C ALA A 136 15.06 -18.03 5.97
N LEU A 137 14.18 -17.34 6.68
CA LEU A 137 13.41 -16.20 6.17
C LEU A 137 13.76 -14.95 6.96
N THR A 138 13.88 -13.82 6.29
CA THR A 138 13.84 -12.49 6.92
C THR A 138 12.51 -11.84 6.58
N VAL A 139 11.73 -11.46 7.58
CA VAL A 139 10.40 -10.87 7.40
C VAL A 139 10.40 -9.45 7.92
N ASP A 140 10.32 -8.49 7.00
CA ASP A 140 10.11 -7.08 7.32
C ASP A 140 8.61 -6.76 7.31
N GLU A 141 8.09 -6.22 8.40
CA GLU A 141 6.72 -5.73 8.53
C GLU A 141 6.67 -4.20 8.41
N PHE A 142 5.74 -3.69 7.61
CA PHE A 142 5.51 -2.27 7.37
C PHE A 142 4.15 -1.85 7.93
N ALA A 143 4.14 -0.73 8.66
CA ALA A 143 2.97 -0.22 9.37
C ALA A 143 2.01 0.61 8.50
N THR A 144 1.77 0.17 7.26
CA THR A 144 0.69 0.72 6.43
C THR A 144 -0.67 0.44 7.07
N GLU A 145 -1.71 1.16 6.63
CA GLU A 145 -3.07 1.05 7.20
C GLU A 145 -3.60 -0.39 7.22
N LEU A 146 -3.35 -1.15 6.14
CA LEU A 146 -3.31 -2.62 6.18
C LEU A 146 -1.84 -3.04 6.20
N PRO A 147 -1.33 -3.73 7.25
CA PRO A 147 0.09 -4.02 7.35
C PRO A 147 0.64 -4.80 6.15
N GLY A 148 1.78 -4.34 5.62
CA GLY A 148 2.49 -4.97 4.52
C GLY A 148 3.68 -5.78 5.00
N ILE A 149 4.10 -6.79 4.23
CA ILE A 149 5.30 -7.57 4.54
C ILE A 149 6.17 -7.81 3.31
N ARG A 150 7.48 -7.87 3.55
CA ARG A 150 8.50 -8.34 2.62
C ARG A 150 9.18 -9.55 3.26
N VAL A 151 9.14 -10.68 2.57
CA VAL A 151 9.75 -11.93 3.03
C VAL A 151 10.91 -12.27 2.10
N GLU A 152 12.12 -12.28 2.62
CA GLU A 152 13.32 -12.66 1.88
C GLU A 152 13.75 -14.09 2.24
N GLU A 153 13.93 -14.93 1.23
CA GLU A 153 14.45 -16.30 1.33
C GLU A 153 15.58 -16.49 0.31
N GLY A 154 16.83 -16.31 0.74
CA GLY A 154 17.97 -16.29 -0.19
C GLY A 154 17.81 -15.19 -1.23
N ASP A 155 17.76 -15.55 -2.51
CA ASP A 155 17.56 -14.61 -3.62
C ASP A 155 16.07 -14.37 -3.96
N HIS A 156 15.15 -15.03 -3.25
CA HIS A 156 13.71 -14.90 -3.45
C HIS A 156 13.13 -13.85 -2.52
N VAL A 157 12.23 -13.03 -3.06
CA VAL A 157 11.49 -12.03 -2.32
C VAL A 157 10.01 -12.23 -2.59
N GLU A 158 9.25 -12.44 -1.53
CA GLU A 158 7.79 -12.52 -1.56
C GLU A 158 7.20 -11.30 -0.87
N ILE A 159 6.15 -10.75 -1.46
CA ILE A 159 5.49 -9.53 -0.99
C ILE A 159 4.08 -9.85 -0.58
N GLY A 160 3.66 -9.33 0.57
CA GLY A 160 2.33 -9.59 1.10
C GLY A 160 1.71 -8.43 1.82
N ALA A 161 0.46 -8.63 2.19
CA ALA A 161 -0.30 -7.75 3.07
C ALA A 161 -1.17 -8.60 4.01
N GLN A 162 -1.53 -8.03 5.15
CA GLN A 162 -2.45 -8.66 6.08
C GLN A 162 -3.78 -8.96 5.36
N LEU A 163 -4.40 -10.09 5.65
CA LEU A 163 -5.63 -10.50 4.96
C LEU A 163 -6.73 -9.45 5.13
N SER A 164 -6.90 -8.96 6.36
CA SER A 164 -7.91 -7.99 6.76
C SER A 164 -7.58 -7.41 8.14
N ALA A 165 -8.25 -6.34 8.55
CA ALA A 165 -8.01 -5.71 9.86
C ALA A 165 -8.37 -6.61 11.06
N ASP A 166 -9.28 -7.57 10.88
CA ASP A 166 -9.77 -8.53 11.87
C ASP A 166 -8.92 -9.81 11.97
N THR A 167 -7.88 -9.95 11.14
CA THR A 167 -6.94 -11.08 11.15
C THR A 167 -5.49 -10.63 11.41
N PRO A 168 -5.22 -9.97 12.56
CA PRO A 168 -3.90 -9.45 12.87
C PRO A 168 -2.84 -10.56 12.81
N GLY A 169 -1.71 -10.27 12.16
CA GLY A 169 -0.62 -11.23 12.01
C GLY A 169 -0.84 -12.30 10.94
N THR A 170 -1.97 -12.33 10.23
CA THR A 170 -2.19 -13.27 9.12
C THR A 170 -2.06 -12.55 7.77
N TYR A 171 -1.06 -12.95 7.00
CA TYR A 171 -0.67 -12.29 5.76
C TYR A 171 -0.85 -13.21 4.55
N TYR A 172 -1.35 -12.63 3.46
CA TYR A 172 -1.32 -13.24 2.14
C TYR A 172 -0.05 -12.82 1.41
N LEU A 173 0.66 -13.79 0.83
CA LEU A 173 1.85 -13.57 0.00
C LEU A 173 1.47 -13.71 -1.47
N ARG A 174 1.75 -12.67 -2.26
CA ARG A 174 1.39 -12.59 -3.68
C ARG A 174 2.08 -13.70 -4.48
N GLY A 175 1.38 -14.79 -4.72
CA GLY A 175 1.86 -15.91 -5.54
C GLY A 175 2.55 -17.04 -4.77
N ALA A 176 2.73 -16.92 -3.46
CA ALA A 176 3.44 -17.91 -2.64
C ALA A 176 2.60 -18.57 -1.53
N GLY A 177 1.40 -18.05 -1.24
CA GLY A 177 0.51 -18.57 -0.20
C GLY A 177 0.32 -17.54 0.93
N GLY A 178 0.78 -17.84 2.14
CA GLY A 178 0.61 -16.94 3.27
C GLY A 178 1.61 -17.17 4.41
N ILE A 179 1.59 -16.27 5.38
CA ILE A 179 2.38 -16.37 6.62
C ILE A 179 1.55 -15.90 7.81
N VAL A 180 1.66 -16.60 8.93
CA VAL A 180 1.05 -16.26 10.21
C VAL A 180 2.16 -15.91 11.20
N LEU A 181 2.09 -14.70 11.76
CA LEU A 181 2.99 -14.09 12.73
C LEU A 181 2.17 -13.58 13.92
N ASP A 182 1.39 -14.45 14.54
CA ASP A 182 0.61 -14.14 15.74
C ASP A 182 1.40 -14.50 17.02
N ASP A 183 0.74 -14.38 18.19
CA ASP A 183 1.33 -14.75 19.48
C ASP A 183 1.59 -16.28 19.62
N GLY A 184 1.22 -17.07 18.61
CA GLY A 184 1.44 -18.51 18.53
C GLY A 184 2.74 -18.89 17.83
N THR A 185 2.78 -20.13 17.33
CA THR A 185 3.90 -20.62 16.50
C THR A 185 3.79 -19.99 15.11
N PRO A 186 4.80 -19.23 14.64
CA PRO A 186 4.80 -18.69 13.29
C PRO A 186 4.71 -19.81 12.26
N ARG A 187 3.96 -19.60 11.19
CA ARG A 187 3.71 -20.61 10.16
C ARG A 187 3.75 -19.99 8.78
N ILE A 188 4.31 -20.71 7.81
CA ILE A 188 4.17 -20.39 6.40
C ILE A 188 3.22 -21.39 5.75
N GLN A 189 2.43 -20.92 4.80
CA GLN A 189 1.54 -21.71 3.98
C GLN A 189 1.95 -21.56 2.51
N ASP A 190 2.13 -22.68 1.80
CA ASP A 190 2.40 -22.63 0.36
C ASP A 190 1.14 -22.37 -0.47
N ALA A 191 1.30 -22.17 -1.78
CA ALA A 191 0.18 -21.93 -2.70
C ALA A 191 -0.85 -23.07 -2.78
N TYR A 192 -0.55 -24.25 -2.24
CA TYR A 192 -1.45 -25.41 -2.16
C TYR A 192 -2.10 -25.57 -0.78
N GLY A 193 -1.86 -24.64 0.14
CA GLY A 193 -2.43 -24.65 1.49
C GLY A 193 -1.65 -25.52 2.48
N LYS A 194 -0.47 -26.03 2.12
CA LYS A 194 0.34 -26.82 3.06
C LYS A 194 1.05 -25.89 4.04
N GLU A 195 0.78 -26.08 5.32
CA GLU A 195 1.43 -25.34 6.40
C GLU A 195 2.78 -25.96 6.79
N THR A 196 3.71 -25.10 7.19
CA THR A 196 5.01 -25.46 7.76
C THR A 196 5.28 -24.56 8.95
N ASP A 197 5.54 -25.18 10.11
CA ASP A 197 5.89 -24.46 11.33
C ASP A 197 7.25 -23.80 11.21
N CYS A 198 7.38 -22.65 11.85
CA CYS A 198 8.58 -21.87 11.96
C CYS A 198 8.86 -21.52 13.42
N ARG A 199 10.11 -21.14 13.67
CA ARG A 199 10.53 -20.54 14.95
C ARG A 199 11.31 -19.27 14.68
N ILE A 200 11.19 -18.31 15.58
CA ILE A 200 12.01 -17.10 15.56
C ILE A 200 13.47 -17.51 15.76
N SER A 201 14.35 -17.02 14.89
CA SER A 201 15.80 -17.10 15.08
C SER A 201 16.19 -16.06 16.13
N GLY A 202 16.79 -16.51 17.22
CA GLY A 202 17.21 -15.64 18.35
C GLY A 202 18.59 -15.05 18.15
#